data_AF-A0A4Q6XL24-F1
#
_entry.id   AF-A0A4Q6XL24-F1
#
_cell.length_a   1.000
_cell.length_b   1.000
_cell.length_c   1.000
_cell.angle_alpha   90.00
_cell.angle_beta   90.00
_cell.angle_gamma   90.00
#
_symmetry.space_group_name_H-M   'P 1'
#
loop_
_entity.id
_entity.type
_entity.pdbx_description
1 polymer ?
#
loop_
_entity_poly.entity_id
_entity_poly.type
_entity_poly.pdbx_seq_one_letter_code
_entity_poly.pdbx_strand_id
1 'polypeptide(L)'
;MKFISTIAAGVAGLLALQGSAAAHAQPQLPPPAIYDPQAGPFIVQLNDQGRVGDEQRGVIANALKLWSGPALQAFVICFRSQHEPVDWTVAHGALEAVSGQLKAQGAAVVVMPSGGLCDPWLPRPAWKGAHVEIMGLVRT
;
A
#
# COMPACT_ATOMS: atom_id res chain seq x y z
N MET A 1 -39.21 -13.74 -69.70
CA MET A 1 -40.27 -12.81 -69.25
C MET A 1 -39.53 -11.65 -68.58
N LYS A 2 -39.19 -10.54 -69.25
CA LYS A 2 -39.98 -9.36 -69.70
C LYS A 2 -40.54 -8.51 -68.54
N PHE A 3 -39.79 -7.41 -68.25
CA PHE A 3 -40.14 -6.04 -67.82
C PHE A 3 -41.29 -5.78 -66.83
N ILE A 4 -41.11 -4.80 -65.91
CA ILE A 4 -41.73 -3.44 -65.98
C ILE A 4 -41.43 -2.60 -64.70
N SER A 5 -40.97 -1.37 -64.98
CA SER A 5 -41.19 -0.04 -64.37
C SER A 5 -41.13 0.30 -62.87
N THR A 6 -40.17 1.20 -62.59
CA THR A 6 -40.26 2.52 -61.95
C THR A 6 -41.66 3.10 -61.63
N ILE A 7 -41.81 3.66 -60.42
CA ILE A 7 -42.59 4.90 -60.14
C ILE A 7 -41.79 5.78 -59.17
N ALA A 8 -41.87 7.08 -59.42
CA ALA A 8 -41.17 8.20 -58.80
C ALA A 8 -42.00 8.95 -57.75
N ALA A 9 -41.32 9.90 -57.06
CA ALA A 9 -41.83 11.05 -56.30
C ALA A 9 -42.68 10.72 -55.05
N GLY A 10 -42.50 11.31 -53.88
CA GLY A 10 -41.88 12.58 -53.48
C GLY A 10 -42.84 13.21 -52.46
N VAL A 11 -42.44 13.43 -51.20
CA VAL A 11 -43.15 14.33 -50.27
C VAL A 11 -42.13 15.05 -49.40
N ALA A 12 -42.34 16.34 -49.31
CA ALA A 12 -41.55 17.35 -48.64
C ALA A 12 -41.56 17.24 -47.11
N GLY A 13 -40.49 17.75 -46.52
CA GLY A 13 -40.55 18.65 -45.36
C GLY A 13 -40.85 18.02 -44.01
N LEU A 14 -39.82 18.01 -43.14
CA LEU A 14 -39.94 18.46 -41.76
C LEU A 14 -38.58 18.94 -41.27
N LEU A 15 -38.52 20.24 -41.01
CA LEU A 15 -37.49 20.89 -40.22
C LEU A 15 -37.49 20.30 -38.80
N ALA A 16 -36.36 19.75 -38.39
CA ALA A 16 -35.91 19.70 -36.99
C ALA A 16 -34.38 19.82 -37.06
N LEU A 17 -33.78 21.00 -36.88
CA LEU A 17 -33.43 21.54 -35.56
C LEU A 17 -33.27 20.42 -34.53
N GLN A 18 -32.03 19.99 -34.27
CA GLN A 18 -31.41 20.09 -32.96
C GLN A 18 -30.17 19.20 -32.84
N GLY A 19 -29.14 19.80 -32.25
CA GLY A 19 -28.12 19.05 -31.55
C GLY A 19 -26.93 18.68 -32.42
N SER A 20 -26.00 19.63 -32.57
CA SER A 20 -24.60 19.29 -32.38
C SER A 20 -24.52 18.47 -31.10
N ALA A 21 -24.45 17.15 -31.20
CA ALA A 21 -23.95 16.33 -30.12
C ALA A 21 -22.47 16.69 -30.01
N ALA A 22 -22.19 17.79 -29.30
CA ALA A 22 -20.94 17.96 -28.61
C ALA A 22 -20.77 16.66 -27.84
N ALA A 23 -19.88 15.80 -28.34
CA ALA A 23 -19.38 14.68 -27.60
C ALA A 23 -18.89 15.30 -26.29
N HIS A 24 -19.68 15.13 -25.23
CA HIS A 24 -19.30 15.50 -23.90
C HIS A 24 -18.13 14.58 -23.60
N ALA A 25 -16.91 15.07 -23.83
CA ALA A 25 -15.71 14.47 -23.32
C ALA A 25 -15.95 14.36 -21.82
N GLN A 26 -16.30 13.15 -21.37
CA GLN A 26 -16.41 12.87 -19.95
C GLN A 26 -15.07 13.30 -19.35
N PRO A 27 -15.06 14.07 -18.25
CA PRO A 27 -13.82 14.38 -17.56
C PRO A 27 -13.12 13.05 -17.28
N GLN A 28 -12.04 12.76 -18.00
CA GLN A 28 -11.20 11.63 -17.65
C GLN A 28 -10.67 11.98 -16.27
N LEU A 29 -11.11 11.22 -15.26
CA LEU A 29 -10.54 11.30 -13.93
C LEU A 29 -9.03 11.26 -14.10
N PRO A 30 -8.28 12.24 -13.56
CA PRO A 30 -6.83 12.18 -13.63
C PRO A 30 -6.41 10.80 -13.10
N PRO A 31 -5.49 10.10 -13.79
CA PRO A 31 -5.02 8.81 -13.33
C PRO A 31 -4.64 8.96 -11.86
N PRO A 32 -5.00 7.97 -11.00
CA PRO A 32 -4.71 8.06 -9.59
C PRO A 32 -3.22 8.35 -9.42
N ALA A 33 -2.91 9.44 -8.74
CA ALA A 33 -1.53 9.81 -8.48
C ALA A 33 -0.87 8.64 -7.74
N ILE A 34 0.12 8.03 -8.39
CA ILE A 34 0.97 7.02 -7.78
C ILE A 34 1.99 7.80 -6.97
N TYR A 35 1.71 7.94 -5.67
CA TYR A 35 2.67 8.52 -4.75
C TYR A 35 3.70 7.46 -4.37
N ASP A 36 4.96 7.85 -4.34
CA ASP A 36 5.99 7.05 -3.69
C ASP A 36 5.68 6.96 -2.20
N PRO A 37 5.99 5.81 -1.56
CA PRO A 37 5.69 5.61 -0.15
C PRO A 37 6.32 6.70 0.72
N GLN A 38 5.56 7.23 1.68
CA GLN A 38 6.12 8.09 2.73
C GLN A 38 6.97 7.21 3.65
N ALA A 39 8.27 7.17 3.36
CA ALA A 39 9.22 6.32 4.02
C ALA A 39 9.52 6.82 5.44
N GLY A 40 9.32 5.93 6.41
CA GLY A 40 9.86 6.05 7.75
C GLY A 40 9.97 4.65 8.38
N PRO A 41 10.86 4.44 9.36
CA PRO A 41 10.74 3.27 10.20
C PRO A 41 9.50 3.43 11.09
N PHE A 42 8.55 2.51 10.97
CA PHE A 42 7.42 2.43 11.89
C PHE A 42 7.81 1.59 13.10
N ILE A 43 7.61 2.10 14.30
CA ILE A 43 8.08 1.47 15.52
C ILE A 43 6.91 0.85 16.26
N VAL A 44 6.91 -0.47 16.39
CA VAL A 44 5.98 -1.25 17.20
C VAL A 44 6.62 -1.48 18.55
N GLN A 45 6.08 -0.83 19.58
CA GLN A 45 6.56 -1.01 20.95
C GLN A 45 6.03 -2.32 21.53
N LEU A 46 6.85 -2.97 22.36
CA LEU A 46 6.43 -4.15 23.12
C LEU A 46 6.02 -3.73 24.52
N ASN A 47 4.97 -4.37 25.04
CA ASN A 47 4.58 -4.19 26.43
C ASN A 47 5.55 -4.92 27.38
N ASP A 48 5.31 -4.80 28.70
CA ASP A 48 6.13 -5.45 29.74
C ASP A 48 6.20 -6.98 29.63
N GLN A 49 5.29 -7.59 28.85
CA GLN A 49 5.24 -9.03 28.59
C GLN A 49 5.93 -9.41 27.28
N GLY A 50 6.56 -8.46 26.60
CA GLY A 50 7.20 -8.67 25.30
C GLY A 50 6.22 -8.86 24.14
N ARG A 51 4.97 -8.42 24.29
CA ARG A 51 3.89 -8.62 23.31
C ARG A 51 3.51 -7.31 22.62
N VAL A 52 3.02 -7.44 21.39
CA VAL A 52 2.41 -6.34 20.63
C VAL A 52 1.04 -6.05 21.26
N GLY A 53 0.90 -4.86 21.85
CA GLY A 53 -0.38 -4.38 22.38
C GLY A 53 -1.39 -4.02 21.29
N ASP A 54 -2.67 -3.96 21.64
CA ASP A 54 -3.74 -3.64 20.70
C ASP A 54 -3.63 -2.21 20.15
N GLU A 55 -3.09 -1.29 20.94
CA GLU A 55 -2.80 0.09 20.55
C GLU A 55 -1.75 0.18 19.43
N GLN A 56 -0.89 -0.83 19.28
CA GLN A 56 0.13 -0.87 18.23
C GLN A 56 -0.42 -1.32 16.87
N ARG A 57 -1.62 -1.91 16.82
CA ARG A 57 -2.26 -2.32 15.56
C ARG A 57 -2.43 -1.15 14.60
N GLY A 58 -2.71 0.04 15.13
CA GLY A 58 -2.82 1.27 14.34
C GLY A 58 -1.49 1.69 13.70
N VAL A 59 -0.37 1.44 14.38
CA VAL A 59 0.97 1.71 13.82
C VAL A 59 1.25 0.78 12.65
N ILE A 60 0.92 -0.50 12.77
CA ILE A 60 1.11 -1.50 11.71
C ILE A 60 0.23 -1.17 10.50
N ALA A 61 -1.02 -0.77 10.71
CA ALA A 61 -1.91 -0.34 9.64
C ALA A 61 -1.40 0.92 8.92
N ASN A 62 -0.88 1.89 9.68
CA ASN A 62 -0.24 3.07 9.10
C ASN A 62 1.01 2.72 8.30
N ALA A 63 1.84 1.80 8.81
CA ALA A 63 3.03 1.31 8.10
C ALA A 63 2.65 0.72 6.75
N LEU A 64 1.63 -0.14 6.72
CA LEU A 64 1.13 -0.74 5.49
C LEU A 64 0.64 0.34 4.51
N LYS A 65 -0.21 1.26 4.98
CA LYS A 65 -0.78 2.33 4.16
C LYS A 65 0.31 3.23 3.56
N LEU A 66 1.30 3.62 4.36
CA LEU A 66 2.31 4.60 3.96
C LEU A 66 3.46 3.99 3.15
N TRP A 67 3.76 2.70 3.35
CA TRP A 67 4.67 1.95 2.46
C TRP A 67 3.98 1.40 1.21
N SER A 68 2.65 1.36 1.16
CA SER A 68 1.93 0.81 0.00
C SER A 68 2.16 1.63 -1.27
N GLY A 69 2.42 0.92 -2.36
CA GLY A 69 2.65 1.49 -3.69
C GLY A 69 3.21 0.44 -4.63
N PRO A 70 3.17 0.66 -5.95
CA PRO A 70 3.64 -0.30 -6.94
C PRO A 70 5.17 -0.52 -6.89
N ALA A 71 5.92 0.41 -6.30
CA ALA A 71 7.36 0.29 -6.11
C ALA A 71 7.75 -0.53 -4.87
N LEU A 72 6.82 -0.79 -3.93
CA LEU A 72 7.11 -1.59 -2.74
C LEU A 72 7.30 -3.07 -3.11
N GLN A 73 8.46 -3.62 -2.78
CA GLN A 73 8.79 -5.01 -3.03
C GLN A 73 8.53 -5.89 -1.80
N ALA A 74 8.91 -5.43 -0.61
CA ALA A 74 8.77 -6.19 0.63
C ALA A 74 8.76 -5.27 1.85
N PHE A 75 8.15 -5.75 2.93
CA PHE A 75 8.38 -5.20 4.26
C PHE A 75 9.58 -5.90 4.90
N VAL A 76 10.43 -5.13 5.56
CA VAL A 76 11.54 -5.63 6.38
C VAL A 76 11.19 -5.31 7.83
N ILE A 77 11.23 -6.31 8.70
CA ILE A 77 11.02 -6.11 10.13
C ILE A 77 12.25 -6.52 10.93
N CYS A 78 12.60 -5.69 11.93
CA CYS A 78 13.80 -5.85 12.73
C CYS A 78 13.50 -5.72 14.21
N PHE A 79 13.90 -6.70 15.01
CA PHE A 79 13.85 -6.58 16.46
C PHE A 79 15.02 -5.73 16.96
N ARG A 80 14.71 -4.83 17.89
CA ARG A 80 15.65 -3.89 18.49
C ARG A 80 15.56 -3.99 20.00
N SER A 81 16.72 -4.01 20.63
CA SER A 81 16.86 -3.78 22.06
C SER A 81 18.09 -2.90 22.29
N GLN A 82 17.91 -1.78 22.97
CA GLN A 82 19.01 -0.89 23.30
C GLN A 82 19.46 -1.15 24.74
N HIS A 83 20.73 -1.54 24.91
CA HIS A 83 21.40 -1.67 26.22
C HIS A 83 20.82 -2.73 27.17
N GLU A 84 19.89 -3.56 26.70
CA GLU A 84 19.29 -4.64 27.47
C GLU A 84 19.62 -6.01 26.87
N PRO A 85 19.87 -7.04 27.70
CA PRO A 85 19.96 -8.41 27.24
C PRO A 85 18.73 -8.77 26.41
N VAL A 86 18.94 -9.39 25.26
CA VAL A 86 17.84 -9.81 24.39
C VAL A 86 17.36 -11.19 24.84
N ASP A 87 16.10 -11.27 25.27
CA ASP A 87 15.37 -12.54 25.29
C ASP A 87 14.95 -12.88 23.85
N TRP A 88 15.65 -13.86 23.27
CA TRP A 88 15.41 -14.28 21.88
C TRP A 88 14.05 -14.95 21.68
N THR A 89 13.45 -15.52 22.73
CA THR A 89 12.09 -16.08 22.67
C THR A 89 11.07 -14.96 22.50
N VAL A 90 11.23 -13.89 23.29
CA VAL A 90 10.41 -12.68 23.18
C VAL A 90 10.63 -12.01 21.82
N ALA A 91 11.88 -11.86 21.39
CA ALA A 91 12.20 -11.25 20.10
C ALA A 91 11.56 -12.01 18.93
N HIS A 92 11.65 -13.34 18.93
CA HIS A 92 11.03 -14.17 17.92
C HIS A 92 9.50 -14.04 17.92
N GLY A 93 8.88 -14.15 19.10
CA GLY A 93 7.44 -14.01 19.24
C GLY A 93 6.92 -12.63 18.78
N ALA A 94 7.66 -11.56 19.07
CA ALA A 94 7.35 -10.21 18.60
C ALA A 94 7.44 -10.10 17.07
N LEU A 95 8.51 -10.63 16.47
CA LEU A 95 8.69 -10.63 15.02
C LEU A 95 7.58 -11.44 14.32
N GLU A 96 7.24 -12.61 14.84
CA GLU A 96 6.13 -13.43 14.32
C GLU A 96 4.79 -12.71 14.43
N ALA A 97 4.51 -12.06 15.57
CA ALA A 97 3.28 -11.30 15.77
C ALA A 97 3.15 -10.15 14.75
N VAL A 98 4.21 -9.35 14.58
CA VAL A 98 4.22 -8.23 13.62
C VAL A 98 4.13 -8.75 12.18
N SER A 99 4.88 -9.80 11.84
CA SER A 99 4.82 -10.45 10.52
C SER A 99 3.41 -10.96 10.21
N GLY A 100 2.78 -11.63 11.17
CA GLY A 100 1.42 -12.14 11.07
C GLY A 100 0.41 -11.02 10.84
N GLN A 101 0.53 -9.91 11.57
CA GLN A 101 -0.36 -8.75 11.37
C GLN A 101 -0.14 -8.07 10.02
N LEU A 102 1.10 -7.87 9.58
CA LEU A 102 1.39 -7.31 8.25
C LEU A 102 0.76 -8.18 7.15
N LYS A 103 0.94 -9.50 7.22
CA LYS A 103 0.36 -10.47 6.27
C LYS A 103 -1.17 -10.47 6.30
N ALA A 104 -1.77 -10.45 7.50
CA ALA A 104 -3.22 -10.39 7.66
C ALA A 104 -3.85 -9.13 7.06
N GLN A 105 -3.07 -8.04 6.96
CA GLN A 105 -3.49 -6.79 6.33
C GLN A 105 -3.08 -6.68 4.85
N GLY A 106 -2.54 -7.73 4.24
CA GLY A 106 -2.28 -7.79 2.80
C GLY A 106 -0.83 -7.54 2.38
N ALA A 107 0.14 -7.51 3.30
CA ALA A 107 1.55 -7.50 2.93
C ALA A 107 1.93 -8.79 2.18
N ALA A 108 2.38 -8.67 0.93
CA ALA A 108 2.74 -9.81 0.10
C ALA A 108 4.04 -10.50 0.54
N VAL A 109 5.04 -9.70 0.94
CA VAL A 109 6.36 -10.18 1.35
C VAL A 109 6.77 -9.48 2.64
N VAL A 110 7.17 -10.26 3.63
CA VAL A 110 7.75 -9.78 4.89
C VAL A 110 9.06 -10.54 5.13
N VAL A 111 10.16 -9.81 5.28
CA VAL A 111 11.50 -10.33 5.50
C VAL A 111 11.94 -10.01 6.93
N MET A 112 12.55 -10.98 7.60
CA MET A 112 13.06 -10.89 8.97
C MET A 112 14.57 -11.15 8.96
N PRO A 113 15.39 -10.19 8.50
CA PRO A 113 16.81 -10.43 8.41
C PRO A 113 17.43 -10.48 9.81
N SER A 114 18.54 -11.20 9.94
CA SER A 114 19.38 -11.17 11.14
C SER A 114 20.67 -10.39 10.85
N GLY A 115 21.33 -9.91 11.90
CA GLY A 115 22.62 -9.21 11.79
C GLY A 115 22.51 -7.79 11.23
N GLY A 116 23.51 -7.36 10.46
CA GLY A 116 23.72 -5.95 10.09
C GLY A 116 22.63 -5.29 9.24
N LEU A 117 21.74 -6.06 8.60
CA LEU A 117 20.55 -5.53 7.94
C LEU A 117 19.52 -4.98 8.94
N CYS A 118 19.47 -5.61 10.11
CA CYS A 118 18.85 -5.06 11.30
C CYS A 118 19.92 -4.35 12.10
N ASP A 119 20.63 -3.39 11.54
CA ASP A 119 21.40 -2.39 12.28
C ASP A 119 21.21 -1.06 11.55
N PRO A 120 20.45 -0.09 12.10
CA PRO A 120 20.04 1.06 11.33
C PRO A 120 21.20 2.03 11.28
N TRP A 121 21.52 2.48 10.08
CA TRP A 121 22.41 3.62 9.87
C TRP A 121 21.64 4.93 10.15
N LEU A 122 21.19 5.12 11.40
CA LEU A 122 20.57 6.33 11.96
C LEU A 122 19.24 6.81 11.29
N PRO A 123 18.41 7.61 12.00
CA PRO A 123 18.50 7.98 13.40
C PRO A 123 17.83 6.95 14.32
N ARG A 124 18.48 6.64 15.44
CA ARG A 124 17.90 5.78 16.47
C ARG A 124 16.82 6.55 17.23
N PRO A 125 15.69 5.93 17.55
CA PRO A 125 14.65 6.59 18.32
C PRO A 125 15.16 6.88 19.73
N ALA A 126 14.80 8.05 20.29
CA ALA A 126 15.32 8.57 21.56
C ALA A 126 14.76 7.90 22.82
N TRP A 127 13.97 6.83 22.67
CA TRP A 127 13.37 6.10 23.77
C TRP A 127 14.11 4.78 24.03
N LYS A 128 14.05 4.30 25.27
CA LYS A 128 14.65 3.04 25.71
C LYS A 128 13.59 1.94 25.68
N GLY A 129 13.92 0.78 25.12
CA GLY A 129 13.06 -0.40 25.18
C GLY A 129 13.17 -1.33 23.97
N ALA A 130 12.69 -2.56 24.17
CA ALA A 130 12.57 -3.55 23.12
C ALA A 130 11.43 -3.20 22.15
N HIS A 131 11.68 -3.29 20.84
CA HIS A 131 10.69 -2.97 19.82
C HIS A 131 10.94 -3.71 18.51
N VAL A 132 9.93 -3.67 17.63
CA VAL A 132 10.06 -4.09 16.24
C VAL A 132 9.96 -2.87 15.33
N GLU A 133 10.99 -2.64 14.53
CA GLU A 133 10.98 -1.65 13.45
C GLU A 133 10.41 -2.28 12.18
N ILE A 134 9.55 -1.56 11.46
CA ILE A 134 9.01 -1.92 10.16
C ILE A 134 9.52 -0.93 9.12
N MET A 135 10.20 -1.44 8.11
CA MET A 135 10.76 -0.70 6.98
C MET A 135 10.22 -1.29 5.66
N GLY A 136 10.25 -0.52 4.58
CA GLY A 136 9.93 -1.01 3.24
C GLY A 136 11.18 -1.09 2.36
N LEU A 137 11.24 -2.14 1.55
CA LEU A 137 12.20 -2.28 0.46
C LEU A 137 11.51 -1.87 -0.83
N VAL A 138 12.03 -0.83 -1.50
CA VAL A 138 11.53 -0.33 -2.79
C VAL A 138 12.39 -0.83 -3.94
N ARG A 139 11.76 -1.19 -5.05
CA ARG A 139 12.43 -1.52 -6.31
C ARG A 139 12.96 -0.22 -6.94
N THR A 140 14.27 -0.12 -7.11
CA THR A 140 14.95 0.92 -7.90
C THR A 140 14.90 0.63 -9.39
#